data_AF-A0A838U0P9-F1
#
_entry.id   AF-A0A838U0P9-F1
#
_cell.length_a   1.000
_cell.length_b   1.000
_cell.length_c   1.000
_cell.angle_alpha   90.00
_cell.angle_beta   90.00
_cell.angle_gamma   90.00
#
_symmetry.space_group_name_H-M   'P 1'
#
loop_
_entity.id
_entity.type
_entity.pdbx_description
1 polymer ?
#
loop_
_entity_poly.entity_id
_entity_poly.type
_entity_poly.pdbx_seq_one_letter_code
_entity_poly.pdbx_strand_id
1 'polypeptide(L)'
;MSDEIIEELLRKFITTDDLFTMEWRILKYMCEMSGIYDTFPETLLFHRNDFKAFIDRKVRHEYSHDKIGRLYKLIMDKIMDCLKARDAVEIVSEYEYGDSKMILYGKKKELKDLCDEFKKYEDGDLALLDRLLPMGP
;
A
#
# COMPACT_ATOMS: atom_id res chain seq x y z
N MET A 1 -21.10 -6.87 -7.81
CA MET A 1 -20.97 -6.63 -6.35
C MET A 1 -20.80 -5.13 -6.19
N SER A 2 -21.64 -4.48 -5.38
CA SER A 2 -21.54 -3.05 -5.11
C SER A 2 -20.31 -2.75 -4.25
N ASP A 3 -19.81 -1.51 -4.33
CA ASP A 3 -18.66 -1.07 -3.54
C ASP A 3 -18.93 -1.19 -2.03
N GLU A 4 -20.19 -1.06 -1.60
CA GLU A 4 -20.64 -1.27 -0.22
C GLU A 4 -20.28 -2.65 0.34
N ILE A 5 -20.43 -3.71 -0.46
CA ILE A 5 -20.09 -5.07 -0.01
C ILE A 5 -18.57 -5.22 0.10
N ILE A 6 -17.80 -4.58 -0.78
CA ILE A 6 -16.33 -4.62 -0.70
C ILE A 6 -15.85 -3.87 0.55
N GLU A 7 -16.45 -2.72 0.86
CA GLU A 7 -16.15 -1.98 2.08
C GLU A 7 -16.51 -2.75 3.35
N GLU A 8 -17.66 -3.44 3.38
CA GLU A 8 -18.06 -4.26 4.53
C GLU A 8 -17.05 -5.39 4.77
N LEU A 9 -16.57 -6.02 3.69
CA LEU A 9 -15.54 -7.05 3.75
C LEU A 9 -14.20 -6.49 4.24
N LEU A 10 -13.80 -5.28 3.80
CA LEU A 10 -12.62 -4.61 4.37
C LEU A 10 -12.78 -4.43 5.89
N ARG A 11 -13.90 -3.84 6.34
CA ARG A 11 -14.12 -3.56 7.77
C ARG A 11 -14.16 -4.82 8.62
N LYS A 12 -14.66 -5.92 8.06
CA LYS A 12 -14.81 -7.19 8.77
C LYS A 12 -13.49 -7.96 8.92
N PHE A 13 -12.56 -7.80 7.97
CA PHE A 13 -11.39 -8.67 7.89
C PHE A 13 -10.03 -7.95 7.92
N ILE A 14 -10.02 -6.62 7.81
CA ILE A 14 -8.79 -5.81 7.83
C ILE A 14 -8.90 -4.79 8.95
N THR A 15 -7.96 -4.86 9.89
CA THR A 15 -7.84 -3.90 10.97
C THR A 15 -7.07 -2.66 10.53
N THR A 16 -7.17 -1.59 11.31
CA THR A 16 -6.35 -0.39 11.07
C THR A 16 -4.86 -0.71 11.20
N ASP A 17 -4.47 -1.57 12.15
CA ASP A 17 -3.08 -2.00 12.33
C ASP A 17 -2.54 -2.77 11.11
N ASP A 18 -3.39 -3.56 10.45
CA ASP A 18 -3.01 -4.24 9.20
C ASP A 18 -2.69 -3.22 8.09
N LEU A 19 -3.52 -2.18 7.94
CA LEU A 19 -3.29 -1.11 6.96
C LEU A 19 -2.00 -0.34 7.27
N PHE A 20 -1.75 0.00 8.53
CA PHE A 20 -0.52 0.69 8.94
C PHE A 20 0.73 -0.15 8.72
N THR A 21 0.64 -1.45 9.03
CA THR A 21 1.74 -2.39 8.74
C THR A 21 2.07 -2.37 7.25
N MET A 22 1.07 -2.29 6.38
CA MET A 22 1.30 -2.18 4.93
C MET A 22 1.88 -0.83 4.51
N GLU A 23 1.36 0.28 5.05
CA GLU A 23 1.93 1.61 4.82
C GLU A 23 3.44 1.59 5.12
N TRP A 24 3.83 1.09 6.30
CA TRP A 24 5.22 0.98 6.71
C TRP A 24 6.05 0.14 5.73
N ARG A 25 5.56 -1.06 5.41
CA ARG A 25 6.27 -2.00 4.53
C ARG A 25 6.47 -1.43 3.14
N ILE A 26 5.45 -0.80 2.55
CA ILE A 26 5.56 -0.14 1.25
C ILE A 26 6.64 0.94 1.27
N LEU A 27 6.62 1.83 2.27
CA LEU A 27 7.61 2.91 2.39
C LEU A 27 9.03 2.35 2.55
N LYS A 28 9.19 1.34 3.41
CA LYS A 28 10.46 0.65 3.62
C LYS A 28 10.96 -0.01 2.34
N TYR A 29 10.10 -0.75 1.63
CA TYR A 29 10.43 -1.39 0.35
C TYR A 29 10.87 -0.36 -0.69
N MET A 30 10.13 0.75 -0.84
CA MET A 30 10.51 1.83 -1.76
C MET A 30 11.87 2.44 -1.40
N CYS A 31 12.22 2.49 -0.12
CA CYS A 31 13.50 2.99 0.37
C CYS A 31 14.66 2.01 0.21
N GLU A 32 14.42 0.70 0.38
CA GLU A 32 15.39 -0.37 0.15
C GLU A 32 15.75 -0.51 -1.34
N MET A 33 14.77 -0.27 -2.21
CA MET A 33 14.99 -0.30 -3.65
C MET A 33 15.62 1.03 -4.12
N SER A 34 16.93 1.00 -4.38
CA SER A 34 17.68 2.10 -5.00
C SER A 34 18.25 1.70 -6.37
N GLY A 35 18.10 2.56 -7.39
CA GLY A 35 18.68 2.37 -8.72
C GLY A 35 17.70 2.65 -9.87
N ILE A 36 17.62 1.71 -10.82
CA ILE A 36 17.13 1.89 -12.21
C ILE A 36 15.63 2.21 -12.33
N TYR A 37 14.83 1.97 -11.28
CA TYR A 37 13.40 2.27 -11.26
C TYR A 37 13.08 2.98 -9.94
N ASP A 38 13.16 4.31 -9.92
CA ASP A 38 12.60 5.15 -8.81
C ASP A 38 11.07 5.23 -8.89
N THR A 39 10.48 4.24 -9.56
CA THR A 39 9.07 4.16 -9.91
C THR A 39 8.59 2.73 -9.66
N PHE A 40 7.42 2.62 -9.03
CA PHE A 40 6.95 1.40 -8.40
C PHE A 40 5.53 1.10 -8.87
N PRO A 41 5.34 0.06 -9.71
CA PRO A 41 4.02 -0.38 -10.09
C PRO A 41 3.21 -0.80 -8.86
N GLU A 42 1.94 -0.41 -8.81
CA GLU A 42 1.04 -0.77 -7.70
C GLU A 42 1.02 -2.28 -7.42
N THR A 43 1.02 -3.09 -8.48
CA THR A 43 1.05 -4.56 -8.38
C THR A 43 2.35 -5.07 -7.73
N LEU A 44 3.48 -4.44 -8.03
CA LEU A 44 4.77 -4.77 -7.41
C LEU A 44 4.75 -4.44 -5.92
N LEU A 45 4.29 -3.24 -5.56
CA LEU A 45 4.20 -2.79 -4.16
C LEU A 45 3.33 -3.74 -3.33
N PHE A 46 2.22 -4.18 -3.87
CA PHE A 46 1.35 -5.11 -3.17
C PHE A 46 1.96 -6.51 -3.02
N HIS A 47 2.51 -7.07 -4.09
CA HIS A 47 3.08 -8.43 -4.07
C HIS A 47 4.34 -8.53 -3.21
N ARG A 48 5.09 -7.44 -3.04
CA ARG A 48 6.35 -7.45 -2.28
C ARG A 48 6.19 -7.21 -0.79
N ASN A 49 5.03 -6.72 -0.34
CA ASN A 49 4.81 -6.32 1.05
C ASN A 49 3.89 -7.26 1.84
N ASP A 50 3.54 -8.42 1.25
CA ASP A 50 2.88 -9.57 1.88
C ASP A 50 1.74 -9.18 2.85
N PHE A 51 0.62 -8.70 2.29
CA PHE A 51 -0.55 -8.39 3.11
C PHE A 51 -1.17 -9.66 3.68
N LYS A 52 -1.16 -9.77 5.01
CA LYS A 52 -1.63 -10.94 5.76
C LYS A 52 -3.07 -11.35 5.41
N ALA A 53 -3.93 -10.38 5.09
CA ALA A 53 -5.32 -10.65 4.69
C ALA A 53 -5.46 -11.39 3.34
N PHE A 54 -4.46 -11.42 2.46
CA PHE A 54 -4.49 -12.25 1.23
C PHE A 54 -3.73 -13.57 1.34
N ILE A 55 -2.98 -13.74 2.43
CA ILE A 55 -2.30 -14.98 2.80
C ILE A 55 -3.24 -15.86 3.64
N ASP A 56 -4.12 -15.26 4.44
CA ASP A 56 -5.12 -16.00 5.22
C ASP A 56 -6.14 -16.70 4.31
N ARG A 57 -6.18 -18.04 4.39
CA ARG A 57 -7.11 -18.90 3.65
C ARG A 57 -8.58 -18.56 3.90
N LYS A 58 -8.97 -18.01 5.06
CA LYS A 58 -10.37 -17.63 5.33
C LYS A 58 -10.81 -16.47 4.44
N VAL A 59 -9.97 -15.45 4.30
CA VAL A 59 -10.19 -14.31 3.41
C VAL A 59 -9.91 -14.66 1.95
N ARG A 60 -9.21 -15.77 1.67
CA ARG A 60 -9.12 -16.30 0.31
C ARG A 60 -10.37 -17.09 -0.08
N HIS A 61 -10.91 -17.90 0.83
CA HIS A 61 -11.96 -18.89 0.57
C HIS A 61 -13.38 -18.27 0.46
N GLU A 62 -13.71 -17.28 1.30
CA GLU A 62 -14.97 -16.52 1.12
C GLU A 62 -14.98 -15.66 -0.18
N TYR A 63 -13.83 -15.54 -0.86
CA TYR A 63 -13.58 -14.51 -1.87
C TYR A 63 -13.11 -15.03 -3.23
N SER A 64 -12.70 -16.29 -3.34
CA SER A 64 -12.01 -16.88 -4.50
C SER A 64 -12.86 -17.10 -5.76
N HIS A 65 -14.14 -16.71 -5.76
CA HIS A 65 -15.02 -16.86 -6.94
C HIS A 65 -15.10 -15.54 -7.76
N ASP A 66 -14.00 -15.16 -8.45
CA ASP A 66 -13.92 -14.09 -9.48
C ASP A 66 -13.65 -12.62 -9.07
N LYS A 67 -13.30 -12.29 -7.82
CA LYS A 67 -13.36 -10.89 -7.34
C LYS A 67 -12.10 -10.30 -6.71
N ILE A 68 -10.99 -11.03 -6.73
CA ILE A 68 -9.72 -10.68 -6.07
C ILE A 68 -9.19 -9.30 -6.53
N GLY A 69 -9.34 -8.95 -7.81
CA GLY A 69 -8.82 -7.71 -8.37
C GLY A 69 -9.44 -6.43 -7.80
N ARG A 70 -10.74 -6.40 -7.48
CA ARG A 70 -11.40 -5.19 -6.96
C ARG A 70 -11.06 -4.91 -5.50
N LEU A 71 -10.93 -5.96 -4.68
CA LEU A 71 -10.56 -5.82 -3.28
C LEU A 71 -9.11 -5.38 -3.13
N TYR A 72 -8.21 -6.02 -3.89
CA TYR A 72 -6.81 -5.58 -4.03
C TYR A 72 -6.76 -4.08 -4.34
N LYS A 73 -7.52 -3.65 -5.34
CA LYS A 73 -7.50 -2.26 -5.80
C LYS A 73 -7.98 -1.31 -4.71
N LEU A 74 -9.07 -1.63 -4.03
CA LEU A 74 -9.58 -0.80 -2.93
C LEU A 74 -8.60 -0.68 -1.75
N ILE A 75 -7.87 -1.74 -1.43
CA ILE A 75 -6.85 -1.72 -0.36
C ILE A 75 -5.67 -0.86 -0.77
N MET A 76 -5.17 -1.05 -2.00
CA MET A 76 -4.09 -0.22 -2.52
C MET A 76 -4.51 1.24 -2.62
N ASP A 77 -5.71 1.54 -3.09
CA ASP A 77 -6.21 2.91 -3.17
C ASP A 77 -6.25 3.56 -1.77
N LYS A 78 -6.79 2.86 -0.76
CA LYS A 78 -6.78 3.36 0.63
C LYS A 78 -5.38 3.62 1.16
N ILE A 79 -4.47 2.65 1.02
CA ILE A 79 -3.08 2.78 1.52
C ILE A 79 -2.37 3.92 0.80
N MET A 80 -2.45 3.96 -0.54
CA MET A 80 -1.75 4.98 -1.32
C MET A 80 -2.37 6.36 -1.14
N ASP A 81 -3.67 6.48 -0.90
CA ASP A 81 -4.30 7.74 -0.49
C ASP A 81 -3.74 8.25 0.84
N CYS A 82 -3.58 7.37 1.84
CA CYS A 82 -2.92 7.72 3.09
C CYS A 82 -1.46 8.13 2.88
N LEU A 83 -0.68 7.38 2.10
CA LEU A 83 0.72 7.71 1.82
C LEU A 83 0.88 9.02 1.02
N LYS A 84 -0.07 9.33 0.12
CA LYS A 84 -0.12 10.63 -0.57
C LYS A 84 -0.45 11.77 0.40
N ALA A 85 -1.39 11.55 1.32
CA ALA A 85 -1.73 12.54 2.35
C ALA A 85 -0.56 12.83 3.30
N ARG A 86 0.32 11.85 3.54
CA ARG A 86 1.59 12.00 4.27
C ARG A 86 2.74 12.61 3.44
N ASP A 87 2.46 13.05 2.22
CA ASP A 87 3.45 13.58 1.27
C ASP A 87 4.62 12.62 0.96
N ALA A 88 4.41 11.31 1.13
CA ALA A 88 5.48 10.32 0.98
C ALA A 88 5.66 9.84 -0.46
N VAL A 89 4.56 9.79 -1.22
CA VAL A 89 4.52 9.22 -2.57
C VAL A 89 3.81 10.14 -3.55
N GLU A 90 4.11 9.98 -4.83
CA GLU A 90 3.48 10.70 -5.93
C GLU A 90 3.04 9.74 -7.04
N ILE A 91 2.03 10.14 -7.81
CA ILE A 91 1.66 9.44 -9.04
C ILE A 91 2.60 9.91 -10.14
N VAL A 92 3.38 8.99 -10.69
CA VAL A 92 4.29 9.26 -11.81
C VAL A 92 3.56 9.09 -13.13
N SER A 93 2.79 8.01 -13.26
CA SER A 93 1.95 7.77 -14.43
C SER A 93 0.81 6.81 -14.10
N GLU A 94 -0.20 6.84 -14.97
CA GLU A 94 -1.27 5.85 -14.99
C GLU A 94 -1.16 5.07 -16.30
N TYR A 95 -1.41 3.77 -16.26
CA TYR A 95 -1.33 2.92 -17.44
C TYR A 95 -2.37 1.81 -17.39
N GLU A 96 -2.75 1.27 -18.54
CA GLU A 96 -3.68 0.15 -18.62
C GLU A 96 -2.93 -1.18 -18.58
N TYR A 97 -3.43 -2.13 -17.80
CA TYR A 97 -2.96 -3.51 -17.78
C TYR A 97 -4.17 -4.44 -17.84
N GLY A 98 -4.42 -5.03 -19.01
CA GLY A 98 -5.70 -5.68 -19.30
C GLY A 98 -6.84 -4.66 -19.25
N ASP A 99 -7.93 -5.00 -18.59
CA ASP A 99 -9.10 -4.12 -18.43
C ASP A 99 -9.04 -3.25 -17.15
N SER A 100 -7.84 -3.04 -16.59
CA SER A 100 -7.65 -2.33 -15.32
C SER A 100 -6.64 -1.20 -15.45
N LYS A 101 -7.02 -0.04 -14.88
CA LYS A 101 -6.15 1.12 -14.74
C LYS A 101 -5.21 0.91 -13.55
N MET A 102 -3.92 0.90 -13.83
CA MET A 102 -2.83 0.73 -12.87
C MET A 102 -2.09 2.05 -12.68
N ILE A 103 -1.44 2.19 -11.52
CA ILE A 103 -0.70 3.39 -11.15
C ILE A 103 0.77 3.03 -10.92
N LEU A 104 1.65 3.89 -11.45
CA LEU A 104 3.07 3.87 -11.20
C LEU A 104 3.39 4.97 -10.19
N TYR A 105 3.91 4.60 -9.02
CA TYR A 105 4.20 5.51 -7.93
C TYR A 105 5.68 5.88 -7.84
N GLY A 106 5.97 7.12 -7.49
CA GLY A 106 7.32 7.61 -7.20
C GLY A 106 7.48 7.97 -5.73
N LYS A 107 8.72 8.04 -5.26
CA LYS A 107 9.04 8.60 -3.94
C LYS A 107 9.10 10.12 -4.02
N LYS A 108 8.35 10.80 -3.16
CA LYS A 108 8.55 12.24 -2.93
C LYS A 108 9.83 12.50 -2.13
N LYS A 109 10.25 13.76 -2.10
CA LYS A 109 11.50 14.18 -1.45
C LYS A 109 11.49 13.83 0.04
N GLU A 110 10.36 14.02 0.70
CA GLU A 110 10.11 13.76 2.11
C GLU A 110 10.45 12.31 2.46
N LEU A 111 9.98 11.34 1.66
CA LEU A 111 10.33 9.94 1.83
C LEU A 111 11.81 9.66 1.49
N LYS A 112 12.34 10.27 0.43
CA LYS A 112 13.75 10.10 0.03
C LYS A 112 14.71 10.50 1.15
N ASP A 113 14.43 11.63 1.80
CA ASP A 113 15.24 12.17 2.90
C ASP A 113 15.16 11.31 4.17
N LEU A 114 14.08 10.52 4.33
CA LEU A 114 13.84 9.64 5.48
C LEU A 114 14.19 8.17 5.21
N CYS A 115 14.65 7.81 4.01
CA CYS A 115 14.84 6.41 3.66
C CYS A 115 15.82 5.65 4.55
N ASP A 116 16.84 6.31 5.08
CA ASP A 116 17.77 5.69 6.01
C ASP A 116 17.13 5.42 7.38
N GLU A 117 16.13 6.20 7.79
CA GLU A 117 15.35 5.91 9.00
C GLU A 117 14.46 4.69 8.80
N PHE A 118 13.74 4.59 7.67
CA PHE A 118 12.88 3.43 7.38
C PHE A 118 13.64 2.11 7.31
N LYS A 119 14.90 2.13 6.84
CA LYS A 119 15.76 0.93 6.78
C LYS A 119 16.23 0.43 8.15
N LYS A 120 16.22 1.27 9.19
CA LYS A 120 16.71 0.90 10.53
C LYS A 120 15.77 -0.02 11.30
N TYR A 121 14.48 0.03 11.01
CA TYR A 121 13.47 -0.72 11.75
C TYR A 121 12.97 -1.90 10.92
N GLU A 122 12.84 -3.08 11.54
CA GLU A 122 12.29 -4.26 10.88
C GLU A 122 10.81 -4.07 10.54
N ASP A 123 10.03 -3.70 11.55
CA ASP A 123 8.64 -3.27 11.47
C ASP A 123 8.51 -1.95 12.26
N GLY A 124 7.66 -1.04 11.78
CA GLY A 124 7.34 0.20 12.50
C GLY A 124 5.93 0.15 13.07
N ASP A 125 5.74 0.89 14.17
CA ASP A 125 4.41 1.13 14.72
C ASP A 125 3.81 2.44 14.15
N LEU A 126 2.53 2.65 14.42
CA LEU A 126 1.80 3.83 13.97
C LEU A 126 2.44 5.13 14.49
N ALA A 127 2.88 5.16 15.75
CA ALA A 127 3.43 6.35 16.37
C ALA A 127 4.76 6.76 15.69
N LEU A 128 5.57 5.79 15.29
CA LEU A 128 6.79 6.00 14.55
C LEU A 128 6.51 6.53 13.15
N LEU A 129 5.53 5.97 12.45
CA LEU A 129 5.12 6.45 11.13
C LEU A 129 4.61 7.89 11.19
N ASP A 130 3.73 8.21 12.14
CA ASP A 130 3.19 9.57 12.33
C ASP A 130 4.27 10.58 12.72
N ARG A 131 5.30 10.14 13.45
CA ARG A 131 6.45 10.98 13.81
C ARG A 131 7.36 11.27 12.61
N LEU A 132 7.59 10.28 11.75
CA LEU A 132 8.49 10.41 10.61
C LEU A 132 7.81 11.13 9.43
N LEU A 133 6.57 10.73 9.13
CA LEU A 133 5.76 11.22 8.02
C LEU A 133 4.35 11.55 8.52
N PRO A 134 4.17 12.69 9.21
CA PRO A 134 2.86 13.12 9.67
C PRO A 134 1.91 13.32 8.49
N MET A 135 0.61 13.16 8.73
CA MET A 135 -0.40 13.57 7.76
C MET A 135 -0.23 15.06 7.46
N GLY A 136 -0.28 15.41 6.18
CA GLY A 136 -0.25 16.80 5.73
C GLY A 136 -1.40 17.64 6.31
N PRO A 137 -1.27 18.98 6.24
CA PRO A 137 -2.30 19.91 6.69
C PRO A 137 -3.63 19.79 5.92
#